data_AF-A0A918H465-F1
#
_entry.id   AF-A0A918H465-F1
#
_cell.length_a   1.000
_cell.length_b   1.000
_cell.length_c   1.000
_cell.angle_alpha   90.00
_cell.angle_beta   90.00
_cell.angle_gamma   90.00
#
_symmetry.space_group_name_H-M   'P 1'
#
loop_
_entity.id
_entity.type
_entity.pdbx_description
1 polymer ?
#
loop_
_entity_poly.entity_id
_entity_poly.type
_entity_poly.pdbx_seq_one_letter_code
_entity_poly.pdbx_strand_id
1 'polypeptide(L)'
;MLNITNIAGDAMAVTQIDLDEVLLEAAMKLMGTRTKKETVNTALREYVERIERIRAAEDLAARGARGEFDEAAAAHEAAKKARRAGRT
;
A
#
# COMPACT_ATOMS: atom_id res chain seq x y z
N MET A 1 18.95 -14.47 -11.01
CA MET A 1 17.70 -14.04 -10.36
C MET A 1 17.72 -14.60 -8.94
N LEU A 2 17.90 -13.76 -7.92
CA LEU A 2 17.91 -14.23 -6.52
C LEU A 2 16.48 -14.24 -5.97
N ASN A 3 16.11 -15.38 -5.38
CA ASN A 3 14.80 -15.72 -4.87
C ASN A 3 14.65 -15.17 -3.44
N ILE A 4 13.71 -14.23 -3.23
CA ILE A 4 13.60 -13.41 -2.01
C ILE A 4 12.86 -14.15 -0.87
N THR A 5 12.50 -15.42 -1.07
CA THR A 5 11.59 -16.16 -0.17
C THR A 5 12.25 -16.87 1.01
N ASN A 6 13.57 -16.74 1.24
CA ASN A 6 14.25 -17.50 2.31
C ASN A 6 15.23 -16.65 3.16
N ILE A 7 14.73 -15.68 3.91
CA ILE A 7 15.49 -15.07 5.03
C ILE A 7 14.56 -14.94 6.26
N ALA A 8 14.15 -16.09 6.79
CA ALA A 8 13.61 -16.20 8.14
C ALA A 8 14.79 -16.44 9.10
N GLY A 9 15.53 -15.36 9.41
CA GLY A 9 16.70 -15.36 10.31
C GLY A 9 17.73 -14.32 9.85
N ASP A 10 17.71 -13.13 10.45
CA ASP A 10 18.65 -12.00 10.28
C ASP A 10 18.65 -11.23 8.93
N ALA A 11 17.48 -10.80 8.46
CA ALA A 11 17.29 -10.00 7.23
C ALA A 11 17.74 -8.53 7.27
N MET A 12 18.63 -8.13 8.18
CA MET A 12 19.12 -6.74 8.26
C MET A 12 20.55 -6.61 7.74
N ALA A 13 20.71 -5.96 6.59
CA ALA A 13 22.01 -5.54 6.08
C ALA A 13 22.49 -4.25 6.74
N VAL A 14 23.77 -4.17 7.08
CA VAL A 14 24.41 -2.94 7.57
C VAL A 14 25.02 -2.21 6.39
N THR A 15 24.62 -0.96 6.18
CA THR A 15 25.13 -0.10 5.10
C THR A 15 25.54 1.24 5.68
N GLN A 16 26.69 1.78 5.27
CA GLN A 16 27.11 3.13 5.62
C GLN A 16 26.54 4.11 4.58
N ILE A 17 25.70 5.04 5.04
CA ILE A 17 25.11 6.11 4.24
C ILE A 17 25.14 7.40 5.06
N ASP A 18 25.35 8.52 4.38
CA ASP A 18 25.20 9.84 4.99
C ASP A 18 23.71 10.20 5.06
N LEU A 19 23.26 10.64 6.23
CA LEU A 19 21.90 11.08 6.49
C LEU A 19 21.92 12.53 6.97
N ASP A 20 20.93 13.31 6.54
CA ASP A 20 20.68 14.62 7.14
C ASP A 20 20.24 14.43 8.60
N GLU A 21 21.10 14.83 9.52
CA GLU A 21 20.88 14.66 10.96
C GLU A 21 19.68 15.47 11.47
N VAL A 22 19.44 16.67 10.92
CA VAL A 22 18.32 17.52 11.33
C VAL A 22 17.00 16.88 10.91
N LEU A 23 16.95 16.34 9.69
CA LEU A 23 15.77 15.62 9.20
C LEU A 23 15.55 14.32 10.00
N LEU A 24 16.63 13.60 10.30
CA LEU A 24 16.56 12.36 11.07
C LEU A 24 16.03 12.59 12.49
N GLU A 25 16.49 13.66 13.16
CA GLU A 25 15.97 14.05 14.48
C GLU A 25 14.49 14.46 14.41
N ALA A 26 14.08 15.18 13.37
CA ALA A 26 12.67 15.54 13.18
C ALA A 26 11.82 14.28 12.97
N ALA A 27 12.27 13.34 12.15
CA ALA A 27 11.61 12.05 11.94
C ALA A 27 11.53 11.25 13.26
N MET A 28 12.62 11.18 14.04
CA MET A 28 12.64 10.53 15.34
C MET A 28 11.57 11.08 16.29
N LYS A 29 11.42 12.41 16.35
CA LYS A 29 10.39 13.08 17.18
C LYS A 29 8.97 12.77 16.68
N LEU A 30 8.75 12.82 15.37
CA LEU A 30 7.44 12.54 14.76
C LEU A 30 7.02 11.08 14.94
N MET A 31 7.99 10.15 14.84
CA MET A 31 7.76 8.72 14.91
C MET A 31 7.84 8.17 16.35
N GLY A 32 8.30 8.98 17.31
CA GLY A 32 8.47 8.57 18.71
C GLY A 32 9.56 7.51 18.92
N THR A 33 10.49 7.38 17.98
CA THR A 33 11.55 6.37 18.00
C THR A 33 12.77 6.85 18.78
N ARG A 34 13.52 5.90 19.35
CA ARG A 34 14.66 6.23 20.23
C ARG A 34 16.00 6.06 19.55
N THR A 35 16.05 5.37 18.41
CA THR A 35 17.30 5.10 17.68
C THR A 35 17.18 5.46 16.21
N LYS A 36 18.31 5.85 15.60
CA LYS A 36 18.42 6.13 14.16
C LYS A 36 17.97 4.93 13.32
N LYS A 37 18.46 3.74 13.65
CA LYS A 37 18.11 2.47 12.99
C LYS A 37 16.61 2.18 13.02
N GLU A 38 15.99 2.34 14.19
CA GLU A 38 14.54 2.15 14.35
C GLU A 38 13.77 3.12 13.46
N THR A 39 14.15 4.39 13.46
CA THR A 39 13.52 5.44 12.64
C THR A 39 13.61 5.12 11.14
N VAL A 40 14.80 4.79 10.65
CA VAL A 40 15.02 4.50 9.23
C VAL A 40 14.26 3.24 8.81
N ASN A 41 14.32 2.18 9.61
CA ASN A 41 13.62 0.93 9.28
C ASN A 41 12.09 1.10 9.29
N THR A 42 11.56 1.83 10.26
CA THR A 42 10.12 2.11 10.34
C THR A 42 9.70 3.00 9.17
N ALA A 43 10.47 4.03 8.83
CA ALA A 43 10.16 4.92 7.72
C ALA A 43 10.15 4.18 6.37
N LEU A 44 11.11 3.27 6.15
CA LEU A 44 11.15 2.44 4.95
C LEU A 44 9.95 1.49 4.87
N ARG A 45 9.56 0.87 6.00
CA ARG A 45 8.38 0.00 6.07
C ARG A 45 7.11 0.77 5.71
N GLU A 46 6.88 1.91 6.35
CA GLU A 46 5.70 2.74 6.09
C GLU A 46 5.66 3.27 4.66
N TYR A 47 6.83 3.61 4.09
CA TYR A 47 6.93 4.03 2.70
C TYR A 47 6.48 2.91 1.75
N VAL A 48 7.00 1.69 1.93
CA VAL A 48 6.62 0.54 1.10
C VAL A 48 5.12 0.28 1.21
N GLU A 49 4.59 0.19 2.43
CA GLU A 49 3.16 -0.04 2.67
C GLU A 49 2.27 1.06 2.07
N ARG A 50 2.74 2.32 2.07
CA ARG A 50 2.04 3.42 1.42
C ARG A 50 2.00 3.26 -0.10
N ILE A 51 3.14 2.94 -0.72
CA ILE A 51 3.22 2.77 -2.17
C ILE A 51 2.43 1.55 -2.64
N GLU A 52 2.47 0.43 -1.91
CA GLU A 52 1.70 -0.76 -2.23
C GLU A 52 0.19 -0.48 -2.20
N ARG A 53 -0.29 0.29 -1.21
CA ARG A 53 -1.70 0.70 -1.15
C ARG A 53 -2.11 1.56 -2.35
N ILE A 54 -1.25 2.48 -2.79
CA ILE A 54 -1.52 3.32 -3.96
C ILE A 54 -1.59 2.46 -5.23
N ARG A 55 -0.62 1.57 -5.43
CA ARG A 55 -0.59 0.67 -6.59
C ARG A 55 -1.82 -0.24 -6.65
N ALA A 56 -2.24 -0.79 -5.51
CA ALA A 56 -3.46 -1.60 -5.46
C ALA A 56 -4.70 -0.81 -5.91
N ALA A 57 -4.79 0.48 -5.54
CA ALA A 57 -5.87 1.34 -5.99
C ALA A 57 -5.78 1.66 -7.49
N GLU A 58 -4.58 1.92 -8.00
CA GLU A 58 -4.33 2.15 -9.43
C GLU A 58 -4.68 0.91 -10.28
N ASP A 59 -4.26 -0.27 -9.84
CA ASP A 59 -4.58 -1.55 -10.50
C ASP A 59 -6.09 -1.78 -10.53
N LEU A 60 -6.79 -1.53 -9.41
CA LEU A 60 -8.24 -1.64 -9.36
C LEU A 60 -8.93 -0.66 -10.32
N ALA A 61 -8.46 0.59 -10.38
CA ALA A 61 -8.98 1.59 -11.31
C ALA A 61 -8.74 1.19 -12.78
N ALA A 62 -7.54 0.67 -13.10
CA ALA A 62 -7.22 0.19 -14.43
C ALA A 62 -8.10 -0.98 -14.86
N ARG A 63 -8.40 -1.93 -13.96
CA ARG A 63 -9.34 -3.02 -14.21
C ARG A 63 -10.75 -2.52 -14.51
N GLY A 64 -11.21 -1.51 -13.77
CA GLY A 64 -12.47 -0.83 -14.05
C GLY A 64 -12.48 -0.15 -15.42
N ALA A 65 -11.40 0.53 -15.80
CA ALA A 65 -11.28 1.17 -17.11
C ALA A 65 -11.29 0.17 -18.28
N ARG A 66 -10.87 -1.09 -18.04
CA ARG A 66 -10.97 -2.19 -19.02
C ARG A 66 -12.36 -2.82 -19.10
N GLY A 67 -13.33 -2.36 -18.30
CA GLY A 67 -14.68 -2.88 -18.30
C GLY A 67 -14.86 -4.22 -17.58
N GLU A 68 -13.88 -4.63 -16.77
CA GLU A 68 -13.95 -5.92 -16.05
C GLU A 68 -15.15 -6.02 -15.08
N PHE A 69 -15.79 -4.90 -14.75
CA PHE A 69 -16.95 -4.83 -13.85
C PHE A 69 -18.26 -4.47 -14.55
N ASP A 70 -18.26 -4.30 -15.87
CA ASP A 70 -19.41 -3.76 -16.61
C ASP A 70 -20.61 -4.72 -16.58
N GLU A 71 -20.38 -6.02 -16.73
CA GLU A 71 -21.43 -7.03 -16.64
C GLU A 71 -22.09 -7.07 -15.26
N ALA A 72 -21.26 -6.99 -14.20
CA ALA A 72 -21.75 -6.95 -12.83
C ALA A 72 -22.56 -5.68 -12.57
N ALA A 73 -22.12 -4.53 -13.08
CA ALA A 73 -22.84 -3.26 -12.99
C ALA A 73 -24.19 -3.32 -13.71
N ALA A 74 -24.23 -3.91 -14.91
CA ALA A 74 -25.47 -4.10 -15.68
C ALA A 74 -26.46 -5.02 -14.95
N ALA A 75 -25.98 -6.13 -14.39
CA ALA A 75 -26.80 -7.06 -13.60
C ALA A 75 -27.38 -6.38 -12.35
N HIS A 76 -26.58 -5.58 -11.66
CA HIS A 76 -27.03 -4.81 -10.49
C HIS A 76 -28.14 -3.81 -10.85
N GLU A 77 -27.97 -3.05 -11.93
CA GLU A 77 -28.98 -2.09 -12.38
C GLU A 77 -30.26 -2.77 -12.84
N ALA A 78 -30.17 -3.93 -13.50
CA ALA A 78 -31.34 -4.74 -13.87
C ALA A 78 -32.12 -5.21 -12.62
N ALA A 79 -31.42 -5.75 -11.62
CA ALA A 79 -32.03 -6.18 -10.37
C ALA A 79 -32.71 -5.02 -9.61
N LYS A 80 -32.07 -3.84 -9.60
CA LYS A 80 -32.59 -2.63 -8.97
C LYS A 80 -33.86 -2.13 -9.66
N LYS A 81 -33.91 -2.16 -11.00
CA LYS A 81 -35.11 -1.82 -11.78
C LYS A 81 -36.26 -2.78 -11.48
N ALA A 82 -35.99 -4.09 -11.43
CA ALA A 82 -37.00 -5.10 -11.09
C ALA A 82 -37.61 -4.87 -9.69
N ARG A 83 -36.78 -4.54 -8.67
CA ARG A 83 -37.29 -4.21 -7.33
C ARG A 83 -38.14 -2.94 -7.29
N ARG A 84 -37.83 -1.94 -8.13
CA ARG A 84 -38.62 -0.71 -8.20
C ARG A 84 -39.97 -0.94 -8.87
N ALA A 85 -40.00 -1.77 -9.92
CA ALA A 85 -41.23 -2.12 -10.64
C ALA A 85 -42.18 -3.00 -9.81
N GLY A 86 -41.66 -3.85 -8.91
CA GLY A 86 -42.49 -4.66 -8.01
C GLY A 86 -43.02 -3.92 -6.77
N ARG A 87 -42.72 -2.63 -6.59
CA ARG A 87 -43.14 -1.82 -5.43
C ARG A 87 -44.25 -0.80 -5.77
N THR A 88 -44.76 -0.83 -6.99
CA THR A 88 -45.95 -0.12 -7.46
C THR A 88 -47.10 -1.11 -7.61
#